data_AF-A0A2N2Z1E2-F1
#
_entry.id   AF-A0A2N2Z1E2-F1
#
_cell.length_a   1.000
_cell.length_b   1.000
_cell.length_c   1.000
_cell.angle_alpha   90.00
_cell.angle_beta   90.00
_cell.angle_gamma   90.00
#
_symmetry.space_group_name_H-M   'P 1'
#
loop_
_entity.id
_entity.type
_entity.pdbx_description
1 polymer ?
#
loop_
_entity_poly.entity_id
_entity_poly.type
_entity_poly.pdbx_seq_one_letter_code
_entity_poly.pdbx_strand_id
1 'polypeptide(L)' 'MLCIIRQETDPYFNLAAEEYVLKHFERDCFMLWRNEPSIIVGKHQ' A
#
# COMPACT_ATOMS: atom_id res chain seq x y z
N MET A 1 -15.63 8.15 -0.39
CA MET A 1 -14.64 7.28 0.28
C MET A 1 -14.77 5.83 -0.19
N LEU A 2 -13.69 5.22 -0.67
CA LEU A 2 -13.54 3.79 -1.00
C LEU A 2 -12.71 3.11 0.09
N CYS A 3 -13.16 1.97 0.60
CA CYS A 3 -12.40 1.18 1.57
C CYS A 3 -11.81 -0.05 0.89
N ILE A 4 -10.50 -0.25 1.00
CA ILE A 4 -9.75 -1.36 0.40
C ILE A 4 -9.10 -2.15 1.54
N ILE A 5 -9.32 -3.47 1.56
CA ILE A 5 -8.70 -4.37 2.54
C ILE A 5 -7.93 -5.42 1.75
N ARG A 6 -6.60 -5.42 1.82
CA ARG A 6 -5.77 -6.50 1.26
C ARG A 6 -5.38 -7.49 2.34
N GLN A 7 -5.47 -8.78 2.02
CA GLN A 7 -5.11 -9.86 2.93
C GLN A 7 -3.68 -10.36 2.70
N GLU A 8 -3.14 -10.15 1.51
CA GLU A 8 -1.81 -10.59 1.12
C GLU A 8 -0.73 -9.77 1.84
N THR A 9 0.38 -10.44 2.17
CA THR A 9 1.43 -9.86 3.01
C THR A 9 2.73 -9.54 2.29
N ASP A 10 2.80 -9.72 0.97
CA ASP A 10 3.99 -9.40 0.18
C ASP A 10 4.28 -7.88 0.20
N PRO A 11 5.41 -7.43 0.76
CA PRO A 11 5.79 -6.03 0.83
C PRO A 11 6.00 -5.37 -0.52
N TYR A 12 6.49 -6.11 -1.53
CA TYR A 12 6.73 -5.55 -2.86
C TYR A 12 5.41 -5.15 -3.50
N PHE A 13 4.42 -6.03 -3.45
CA PHE A 13 3.11 -5.72 -4.00
C PHE A 13 2.35 -4.71 -3.15
N ASN A 14 2.44 -4.77 -1.81
CA ASN A 14 1.73 -3.81 -0.95
C ASN A 14 2.15 -2.36 -1.22
N LEU A 15 3.45 -2.10 -1.35
CA LEU A 15 3.95 -0.77 -1.69
C LEU A 15 3.56 -0.35 -3.11
N ALA A 16 3.61 -1.26 -4.08
CA ALA A 16 3.15 -0.98 -5.44
C ALA A 16 1.64 -0.67 -5.49
N ALA A 17 0.83 -1.40 -4.74
CA ALA A 17 -0.61 -1.21 -4.66
C ALA A 17 -0.95 0.12 -3.97
N GLU A 18 -0.28 0.46 -2.86
CA GLU A 18 -0.42 1.76 -2.19
C GLU A 18 -0.10 2.91 -3.15
N GLU A 19 1.03 2.84 -3.85
CA GLU A 19 1.43 3.88 -4.80
C GLU A 19 0.45 4.00 -5.97
N TYR A 20 -0.06 2.87 -6.48
CA TYR A 20 -1.06 2.87 -7.55
C TYR A 20 -2.36 3.55 -7.10
N VAL A 21 -2.86 3.21 -5.91
CA VAL A 21 -4.05 3.85 -5.34
C VAL A 21 -3.80 5.35 -5.18
N LEU A 22 -2.66 5.76 -4.63
CA LEU A 22 -2.31 7.17 -4.43
C LEU A 22 -2.24 7.97 -5.74
N LYS A 23 -1.68 7.38 -6.81
CA LYS A 23 -1.44 8.10 -8.08
C LYS A 23 -2.61 8.08 -9.04
N HIS A 24 -3.49 7.08 -8.97
CA HIS A 24 -4.50 6.84 -10.01
C HIS A 24 -5.95 6.96 -9.54
N PHE A 25 -6.22 6.98 -8.23
CA PHE A 25 -7.59 7.07 -7.74
C PHE A 25 -7.92 8.53 -7.43
N GLU A 26 -8.90 9.09 -8.15
CA GLU A 26 -9.34 10.48 -7.98
C GLU A 26 -10.36 10.68 -6.86
N ARG A 27 -10.76 9.59 -6.17
CA ARG A 27 -11.73 9.59 -5.06
C ARG A 27 -11.02 9.33 -3.74
N ASP A 28 -11.60 9.83 -2.65
CA ASP A 28 -11.12 9.52 -1.30
C ASP A 28 -11.01 8.01 -1.08
N CYS A 29 -9.86 7.55 -0.58
CA CYS A 29 -9.57 6.15 -0.33
C CYS A 29 -9.05 5.93 1.09
N PHE A 30 -9.38 4.77 1.66
CA PHE A 30 -8.83 4.26 2.90
C PHE A 30 -8.42 2.81 2.68
N MET A 31 -7.14 2.49 2.84
CA MET A 31 -6.58 1.17 2.55
C MET A 31 -5.91 0.59 3.80
N LEU A 32 -6.22 -0.67 4.11
CA LEU A 32 -5.55 -1.45 5.14
C LEU A 32 -4.82 -2.64 4.50
N TRP A 33 -3.58 -2.84 4.92
CA TRP A 33 -2.72 -3.95 4.51
C TRP A 33 -1.65 -4.21 5.59
N ARG A 34 -0.95 -5.34 5.49
CA ARG A 34 0.10 -5.75 6.43
C ARG A 34 1.23 -6.42 5.64
N ASN A 35 2.49 -6.19 6.01
CA ASN A 35 3.62 -6.93 5.44
C ASN A 35 3.98 -8.17 6.26
N GLU A 36 4.55 -9.17 5.60
CA GLU A 36 5.39 -10.18 6.23
C GLU A 36 6.70 -9.54 6.73
N PRO A 37 7.51 -10.20 7.59
CA PRO A 37 8.71 -9.59 8.17
C PRO A 37 9.61 -8.92 7.14
N SER A 38 9.70 -7.59 7.21
CA SER A 38 10.35 -6.75 6.19
C SER A 38 11.01 -5.53 6.81
N ILE A 39 12.09 -5.04 6.19
CA ILE A 39 12.69 -3.74 6.49
C ILE A 39 12.30 -2.80 5.33
N ILE A 40 11.56 -1.74 5.63
CA ILE A 40 11.23 -0.71 4.65
C ILE A 40 12.22 0.44 4.83
N VAL A 41 13.01 0.72 3.80
CA VAL A 41 14.02 1.79 3.82
C VAL A 41 13.41 3.06 3.23
N GLY A 42 13.58 4.20 3.91
CA GLY A 42 13.15 5.48 3.39
C GLY A 42 13.91 5.86 2.11
N LYS A 43 13.25 6.57 1.20
CA LYS A 43 13.81 6.97 -0.12
C LYS A 43 15.18 7.68 -0.05
N HIS A 44 15.50 8.30 1.09
CA HIS A 44 16.72 9.08 1.32
C HIS A 44 17.49 8.64 2.58
N GLN A 45 17.25 7.41 3.08
CA GLN A 45 18.04 6.79 4.14
C GLN A 45 19.19 5.96 3.58
#